data_AF-A0ABD0RGH7-F1
#
_entry.id   AF-A0ABD0RGH7-F1
#
_cell.length_a   1.000
_cell.length_b   1.000
_cell.length_c   1.000
_cell.angle_alpha   90.00
_cell.angle_beta   90.00
_cell.angle_gamma   90.00
#
_symmetry.space_group_name_H-M   'P 1'
#
loop_
_entity.id
_entity.type
_entity.pdbx_description
1 polymer ?
#
loop_
_entity_poly.entity_id
_entity_poly.type
_entity_poly.pdbx_seq_one_letter_code
_entity_poly.pdbx_strand_id
1 'polypeptide(L)' 'TRPKLGDVYIMWKVDEEPYIEGRTSARIYEEKSFSVLSIITMTKQEPEDHKTITCAVKHANMNKTESPSQ' A
#
# COMPACT_ATOMS: atom_id res chain seq x y z
N THR A 1 -14.64 10.90 -5.22
CA THR A 1 -14.49 10.52 -6.65
C THR A 1 -14.72 9.02 -6.76
N ARG A 2 -15.44 8.51 -7.77
CA ARG A 2 -15.65 7.05 -7.92
C ARG A 2 -14.35 6.35 -8.34
N PRO A 3 -14.02 5.16 -7.81
CA PRO A 3 -12.87 4.38 -8.25
C PRO A 3 -12.99 4.04 -9.75
N LYS A 4 -11.91 4.19 -10.50
CA LYS A 4 -11.81 3.76 -11.90
C LYS A 4 -11.34 2.31 -11.98
N LEU A 5 -11.69 1.61 -13.06
CA LEU A 5 -11.09 0.31 -13.37
C LEU A 5 -9.56 0.47 -13.44
N GLY A 6 -8.85 -0.27 -12.60
CA GLY A 6 -7.40 -0.19 -12.48
C GLY A 6 -6.89 0.79 -11.42
N ASP A 7 -7.73 1.32 -10.53
CA ASP A 7 -7.21 1.99 -9.33
C ASP A 7 -6.60 0.97 -8.37
N VAL A 8 -5.44 1.31 -7.81
CA VAL A 8 -4.72 0.51 -6.81
C VAL A 8 -4.58 1.36 -5.56
N TYR A 9 -4.93 0.79 -4.41
CA TYR A 9 -4.82 1.40 -3.10
C TYR A 9 -3.75 0.64 -2.32
N ILE A 10 -2.72 1.35 -1.86
CA ILE A 10 -1.59 0.76 -1.13
C ILE A 10 -1.55 1.38 0.25
N MET A 11 -1.67 0.53 1.26
CA MET A 11 -1.60 0.92 2.66
C MET A 11 -0.54 0.08 3.35
N TRP A 12 0.03 0.63 4.42
CA TRP A 12 1.11 0.01 5.15
C TRP A 12 0.73 -0.18 6.60
N LYS A 13 1.12 -1.30 7.19
CA LYS A 13 0.95 -1.59 8.60
C LYS A 13 2.31 -1.89 9.20
N VAL A 14 2.59 -1.30 10.37
CA VAL A 14 3.80 -1.55 11.13
C VAL A 14 3.37 -2.26 12.41
N ASP A 15 3.77 -3.51 12.56
CA ASP A 15 3.34 -4.40 13.63
C ASP A 15 1.80 -4.51 13.69
N GLU A 16 1.20 -4.17 14.84
CA GLU A 16 -0.24 -4.19 15.06
C GLU A 16 -0.89 -2.79 14.97
N GLU A 17 -0.13 -1.78 14.54
CA GLU A 17 -0.64 -0.41 14.40
C GLU A 17 -1.68 -0.28 13.27
N PRO A 18 -2.49 0.79 13.28
CA PRO A 18 -3.40 1.08 12.18
C PRO A 18 -2.68 1.24 10.83
N TYR A 19 -3.41 0.96 9.75
CA TYR A 19 -2.90 1.19 8.41
C TYR A 19 -2.64 2.67 8.14
N ILE A 20 -1.48 2.97 7.57
CA ILE A 20 -1.06 4.32 7.16
C ILE A 20 -0.83 4.38 5.65
N GLU A 21 -1.07 5.56 5.08
CA GLU A 21 -0.78 5.82 3.67
C GLU A 21 0.72 6.06 3.47
N GLY A 22 1.29 5.40 2.45
CA GLY A 22 2.65 5.65 1.98
C GLY A 22 2.67 6.66 0.84
N ARG A 23 3.86 7.15 0.50
CA ARG A 23 4.02 7.98 -0.69
C ARG A 23 4.04 7.08 -1.92
N THR A 24 2.99 7.17 -2.74
CA THR A 24 2.83 6.35 -3.95
C THR A 24 3.15 7.17 -5.21
N SER A 25 3.89 6.57 -6.14
CA SER A 25 4.27 7.19 -7.41
C SER A 25 3.07 7.34 -8.35
N ALA A 26 3.26 8.15 -9.39
CA ALA A 26 2.41 8.05 -10.57
C ALA A 26 2.50 6.65 -11.21
N ARG A 27 1.50 6.31 -12.02
CA ARG A 27 1.48 5.05 -12.79
C ARG A 27 2.62 5.03 -13.80
N ILE A 28 3.35 3.95 -13.82
CA ILE A 28 4.36 3.63 -14.83
C ILE A 28 3.72 2.64 -15.79
N TYR A 29 3.35 3.10 -16.98
CA TYR A 29 2.65 2.26 -17.94
C TYR A 29 3.60 1.33 -18.69
N GLU A 30 3.20 0.08 -18.78
CA GLU A 30 3.75 -0.94 -19.67
C GLU A 30 2.63 -1.35 -20.65
N GLU A 31 2.94 -2.02 -21.77
CA GLU A 31 2.03 -2.18 -22.92
C GLU A 31 0.54 -2.42 -22.56
N LYS A 32 0.27 -3.30 -21.58
CA LYS A 32 -1.09 -3.66 -21.14
C LYS A 32 -1.28 -3.60 -19.63
N SER A 33 -0.34 -3.00 -18.91
CA SER A 33 -0.29 -2.99 -17.45
C SER A 33 0.26 -1.66 -16.96
N PHE A 34 0.23 -1.47 -15.64
CA PHE A 34 1.00 -0.40 -15.04
C PHE A 34 1.57 -0.88 -13.71
N SER A 35 2.69 -0.27 -13.36
CA SER A 35 3.36 -0.44 -12.07
C SER A 35 3.25 0.86 -11.26
N VAL A 36 3.25 0.73 -9.94
CA VAL A 36 3.35 1.87 -9.00
C VAL A 36 4.36 1.51 -7.92
N LEU A 37 5.07 2.52 -7.41
CA LEU A 37 6.00 2.39 -6.30
C LEU A 37 5.41 3.09 -5.09
N SER A 38 5.27 2.38 -3.96
CA SER A 38 4.87 2.98 -2.68
C SER A 38 6.03 2.88 -1.69
N ILE A 39 6.27 3.96 -0.96
CA ILE A 39 7.35 4.06 0.03
C ILE A 39 6.76 4.59 1.33
N ILE A 40 7.08 3.91 2.44
CA ILE A 40 6.92 4.48 3.78
C ILE A 40 8.26 4.93 4.33
N THR A 41 8.24 6.05 5.04
CA THR A 41 9.40 6.55 5.78
C THR A 41 9.10 6.43 7.26
N MET A 42 9.99 5.77 7.98
CA MET A 42 9.89 5.58 9.41
C MET A 42 11.23 5.88 10.07
N THR A 43 11.19 6.35 11.31
CA THR A 43 12.40 6.52 12.12
C THR A 43 12.97 5.16 12.46
N LYS A 44 14.29 4.99 12.32
CA LYS A 44 14.99 3.80 12.81
C LYS A 44 14.74 3.66 14.31
N GLN A 45 14.10 2.58 14.72
CA GLN A 45 13.94 2.23 16.14
C GLN A 45 15.12 1.38 16.60
N GLU A 46 15.24 1.23 17.92
CA GLU A 46 16.36 0.53 18.56
C GLU A 46 16.50 -0.91 18.02
N PRO A 47 17.73 -1.44 17.93
CA PRO A 47 18.02 -2.69 17.23
C PRO A 47 17.35 -3.94 17.80
N GLU A 48 16.78 -3.89 19.01
CA GLU A 48 16.03 -4.99 19.62
C GLU A 48 14.54 -5.02 19.23
N ASP A 49 14.01 -3.94 18.63
CA ASP A 49 12.63 -3.85 18.17
C ASP A 49 12.49 -4.35 16.73
N HIS A 50 12.42 -5.67 16.57
CA HIS A 50 12.07 -6.27 15.29
C HIS A 50 10.64 -5.89 14.88
N LYS A 51 10.52 -4.94 13.96
CA LYS A 51 9.23 -4.54 13.39
C LYS A 51 8.85 -5.37 12.18
N THR A 52 7.62 -5.86 12.19
CA THR A 52 6.98 -6.44 11.00
C THR A 52 6.36 -5.32 10.17
N ILE A 53 6.77 -5.21 8.91
CA ILE A 53 6.23 -4.21 7.98
C ILE A 53 5.38 -4.94 6.94
N THR A 54 4.08 -4.67 6.93
CA THR A 54 3.14 -5.23 5.96
C THR A 54 2.76 -4.19 4.92
N CYS A 55 2.91 -4.54 3.65
CA CYS A 55 2.37 -3.78 2.52
C CYS A 55 1.07 -4.45 2.05
N ALA A 56 -0.06 -3.76 2.18
CA ALA A 56 -1.38 -4.24 1.79
C ALA A 56 -1.86 -3.51 0.53
N VAL A 57 -2.35 -4.26 -0.45
CA VAL A 57 -2.71 -3.74 -1.78
C VAL A 57 -4.15 -4.14 -2.14
N LYS A 58 -4.99 -3.14 -2.46
CA LYS A 58 -6.29 -3.34 -3.12
C LYS A 58 -6.16 -3.01 -4.57
N HIS A 59 -6.60 -3.91 -5.43
CA HIS A 59 -7.00 -3.55 -6.78
C HIS A 59 -8.51 -3.25 -6.77
N ALA A 60 -8.96 -2.15 -7.38
CA ALA A 60 -10.37 -1.73 -7.36
C ALA A 60 -11.35 -2.78 -7.92
N ASN A 61 -10.85 -3.73 -8.71
CA ASN A 61 -11.61 -4.83 -9.30
C ASN A 61 -11.55 -6.14 -8.48
N MET A 62 -10.96 -6.14 -7.28
CA MET A 62 -10.92 -7.30 -6.38
C MET A 62 -12.01 -7.24 -5.31
N ASN A 63 -12.78 -8.33 -5.18
CA ASN A 63 -13.86 -8.48 -4.20
C ASN A 63 -13.41 -8.95 -2.80
N LYS A 64 -12.10 -9.08 -2.52
CA LYS A 64 -11.61 -9.57 -1.22
C LYS A 64 -11.56 -8.46 -0.17
N THR A 65 -12.03 -8.79 1.04
CA THR A 65 -12.19 -7.94 2.23
C THR A 65 -10.99 -7.92 3.18
N GLU A 66 -9.89 -8.58 2.86
CA GLU A 66 -8.72 -8.66 3.76
C GLU A 66 -7.80 -7.46 3.50
N SER A 67 -8.29 -6.28 3.92
CA SER A 67 -7.67 -4.94 3.97
C SER A 67 -6.94 -4.48 2.69
N PRO A 68 -7.49 -3.49 1.96
CA PRO A 68 -7.50 -2.11 2.47
C PRO A 68 -8.86 -1.39 2.46
N SER A 69 -9.06 -0.56 3.50
CA SER A 69 -10.02 0.56 3.62
C SER A 69 -9.52 1.51 4.73
N GLN A 70 -9.76 2.82 4.70
CA GLN A 70 -10.71 3.62 3.89
C GLN A 70 -10.08 4.37 2.72
#